data_AF-A0A0N0AWN8-F1
#
_entry.id   AF-A0A0N0AWN8-F1
#
_cell.length_a   1.000
_cell.length_b   1.000
_cell.length_c   1.000
_cell.angle_alpha   90.00
_cell.angle_beta   90.00
_cell.angle_gamma   90.00
#
_symmetry.space_group_name_H-M   'P 1'
#
loop_
_entity.id
_entity.type
_entity.pdbx_description
1 polymer ?
#
loop_
_entity_poly.entity_id
_entity_poly.type
_entity_poly.pdbx_seq_one_letter_code
_entity_poly.pdbx_strand_id
1 'polypeptide(L)'
;MDGRVLPILLGPTGHPPKWYEVPVPAHAGNPPTVYAYRREPAGHTKRLGLQRGWVYAYAPGGRERRELRWPWSKPGGEHRDSDPTG
;
A
#
# COMPACT_ATOMS: atom_id res chain seq x y z
N MET A 1 -19.26 -2.54 -5.95
CA MET A 1 -18.02 -1.76 -5.70
C MET A 1 -18.43 -0.30 -5.65
N ASP A 2 -18.33 0.36 -4.50
CA ASP A 2 -19.01 1.63 -4.18
C ASP A 2 -18.47 2.89 -4.92
N GLY A 3 -17.75 2.74 -6.04
CA GLY A 3 -17.31 3.87 -6.87
C GLY A 3 -16.39 4.89 -6.19
N ARG A 4 -15.92 4.65 -4.95
CA ARG A 4 -15.11 5.60 -4.19
C ARG A 4 -13.77 5.86 -4.87
N VAL A 5 -13.53 7.11 -5.23
CA VAL A 5 -12.26 7.60 -5.75
C VAL A 5 -11.39 8.05 -4.57
N LEU A 6 -10.23 7.43 -4.40
CA LEU A 6 -9.26 7.87 -3.39
C LEU A 6 -8.35 8.94 -4.02
N PRO A 7 -8.36 10.19 -3.54
CA PRO A 7 -7.44 11.21 -4.05
C PRO A 7 -5.99 10.77 -3.77
N ILE A 8 -5.20 10.69 -4.83
CA ILE A 8 -3.80 10.26 -4.75
C ILE A 8 -2.89 11.47 -4.60
N LEU A 9 -2.00 11.44 -3.61
CA LEU A 9 -0.89 12.38 -3.54
C LEU A 9 0.14 12.00 -4.60
N LEU A 10 0.16 12.77 -5.68
CA LEU A 10 1.22 12.68 -6.69
C LEU A 10 2.52 13.22 -6.08
N GLY A 11 3.65 12.56 -6.37
CA GLY A 11 4.96 13.10 -6.00
C GLY A 11 5.24 14.43 -6.72
N PRO A 12 6.32 15.14 -6.39
CA PRO A 12 6.66 16.43 -6.99
C PRO A 12 6.74 16.40 -8.53
N THR A 13 7.00 15.23 -9.11
CA THR A 13 7.04 15.01 -10.57
C THR A 13 5.67 14.71 -11.19
N GLY A 14 4.57 14.78 -10.44
CA GLY A 14 3.24 14.38 -10.91
C GLY A 14 3.09 12.87 -11.15
N HIS A 15 4.13 12.09 -10.87
CA HIS A 15 4.12 10.65 -11.07
C HIS A 15 3.32 9.97 -9.95
N PRO A 16 2.38 9.09 -10.32
CA PRO A 16 1.68 8.24 -9.36
C PRO A 16 2.67 7.44 -8.50
N PRO A 17 2.54 7.42 -7.16
CA PRO A 17 3.34 6.59 -6.27
C PRO A 17 3.59 5.15 -6.75
N LYS A 18 4.74 4.60 -6.36
CA LYS A 18 5.07 3.19 -6.64
C LYS A 18 4.11 2.23 -5.94
N TRP A 19 3.54 2.63 -4.81
CA TRP A 19 2.65 1.82 -3.99
C TRP A 19 1.45 2.65 -3.54
N TYR A 20 0.29 1.99 -3.49
CA TYR A 20 -0.94 2.52 -2.88
C TYR A 20 -1.49 1.52 -1.90
N GLU A 21 -2.01 2.03 -0.79
CA GLU A 21 -2.61 1.25 0.28
C GLU A 21 -4.04 1.76 0.44
N VAL A 22 -5.00 0.85 0.26
CA VAL A 22 -6.43 1.15 0.36
C VAL A 22 -6.96 0.50 1.64
N PRO A 23 -7.30 1.29 2.68
CA PRO A 23 -7.93 0.77 3.87
C PRO A 23 -9.38 0.39 3.56
N VAL A 24 -9.71 -0.88 3.77
CA VAL A 24 -11.06 -1.41 3.64
C VAL A 24 -11.60 -1.63 5.06
N PRO A 25 -12.68 -0.93 5.45
CA PRO A 25 -13.28 -1.13 6.76
C PRO A 25 -13.91 -2.53 6.86
N ALA A 26 -14.08 -3.00 8.09
CA ALA A 26 -14.74 -4.28 8.35
C ALA A 26 -16.12 -4.33 7.69
N HIS A 27 -16.44 -5.44 7.02
CA HIS A 27 -17.74 -5.61 6.35
C HIS A 27 -18.19 -7.07 6.39
N ALA A 28 -19.45 -7.28 6.80
CA ALA A 28 -20.13 -8.59 6.81
C ALA A 28 -19.27 -9.73 7.40
N GLY A 29 -18.69 -9.51 8.58
CA GLY A 29 -17.88 -10.51 9.30
C GLY A 29 -16.41 -10.59 8.89
N ASN A 30 -15.97 -9.82 7.89
CA ASN A 30 -14.55 -9.72 7.55
C ASN A 30 -13.86 -8.66 8.42
N PRO A 31 -12.68 -8.96 9.01
CA PRO A 31 -11.91 -7.97 9.73
C PRO A 31 -11.45 -6.84 8.79
N PRO A 32 -11.16 -5.64 9.32
CA PRO A 32 -10.63 -4.54 8.51
C PRO A 32 -9.31 -4.98 7.87
N THR A 33 -9.12 -4.61 6.60
CA THR A 33 -7.94 -5.01 5.82
C THR A 33 -7.37 -3.86 5.03
N VAL A 34 -6.09 -3.96 4.67
CA VAL A 34 -5.43 -2.97 3.82
C VAL A 34 -4.99 -3.67 2.54
N TYR A 35 -5.54 -3.24 1.41
CA TYR A 35 -5.12 -3.73 0.12
C TYR A 35 -3.98 -2.89 -0.43
N ALA A 36 -2.85 -3.54 -0.72
CA ALA A 36 -1.73 -2.89 -1.37
C ALA A 36 -1.80 -3.08 -2.88
N TYR A 37 -1.43 -2.04 -3.62
CA TYR A 37 -1.31 -2.06 -5.06
C TYR A 37 0.05 -1.49 -5.46
N ARG A 38 0.73 -2.18 -6.39
CA ARG A 38 2.04 -1.77 -6.90
C ARG A 38 1.93 -1.24 -8.32
N ARG A 39 2.66 -0.17 -8.61
CA ARG A 39 2.81 0.37 -9.96
C ARG A 39 3.68 -0.56 -10.80
N GLU A 40 3.08 -1.17 -11.81
CA GLU A 40 3.72 -2.06 -12.76
C GLU A 40 3.60 -1.49 -14.18
N PRO A 41 4.55 -1.78 -15.09
CA PRO A 41 4.41 -1.37 -16.48
C PRO A 41 3.23 -2.10 -17.13
N ALA A 42 2.38 -1.34 -17.81
CA ALA A 42 1.21 -1.90 -18.53
C ALA A 42 1.63 -2.81 -19.72
N GLY A 43 2.88 -2.68 -20.16
CA GLY A 43 3.46 -3.42 -21.27
C GLY A 43 4.53 -2.60 -21.99
N HIS A 44 5.21 -3.23 -22.93
CA HIS A 44 6.28 -2.62 -23.72
C HIS A 44 5.92 -2.64 -25.22
N THR A 45 6.42 -1.67 -25.99
CA THR A 45 6.28 -1.69 -27.45
C THR A 45 7.16 -2.78 -28.06
N LYS A 46 6.63 -3.55 -29.02
CA LYS A 46 7.33 -4.73 -29.59
C LYS A 46 8.67 -4.43 -30.25
N ARG A 47 8.84 -3.23 -30.82
CA ARG A 47 10.03 -2.87 -31.61
C ARG A 47 11.09 -2.08 -30.84
N LEU A 48 10.68 -1.24 -29.89
CA LEU A 48 11.59 -0.35 -29.15
C LEU A 48 11.66 -0.64 -27.65
N GLY A 49 10.82 -1.54 -27.13
CA GLY A 49 10.79 -1.83 -25.69
C GLY A 49 10.32 -0.65 -24.82
N LEU A 50 9.70 0.37 -25.41
CA LEU A 50 9.23 1.55 -24.67
C LEU A 50 8.01 1.18 -23.82
N GLN A 51 8.00 1.62 -22.56
CA GLN A 51 6.88 1.41 -21.65
C GLN A 51 5.64 2.15 -22.14
N ARG A 52 4.52 1.43 -22.26
CA ARG A 52 3.24 1.96 -22.80
C ARG A 52 2.37 2.66 -21.77
N GLY A 53 2.83 2.75 -20.53
CA GLY A 53 2.07 3.30 -19.41
C GLY A 53 2.21 2.45 -18.15
N TRP A 54 1.38 2.74 -17.17
CA TRP A 54 1.43 2.15 -15.83
C TRP A 54 0.07 1.59 -15.46
N VAL A 55 0.08 0.49 -14.73
CA VAL A 55 -1.09 -0.10 -14.07
C VAL A 55 -0.79 -0.31 -12.60
N TYR A 56 -1.84 -0.42 -11.79
CA TYR A 56 -1.74 -0.79 -10.39
C TYR A 56 -2.16 -2.24 -10.21
N ALA A 57 -1.19 -3.11 -10.00
CA ALA A 57 -1.42 -4.52 -9.74
C ALA A 57 -1.68 -4.75 -8.24
N TYR A 58 -2.73 -5.50 -7.92
CA TYR A 58 -3.01 -5.90 -6.55
C TYR A 58 -1.87 -6.77 -6.00
N ALA A 59 -1.38 -6.43 -4.82
CA ALA A 59 -0.30 -7.10 -4.13
C ALA A 59 -0.84 -7.76 -2.85
N PRO A 60 -1.24 -9.04 -2.89
CA PRO A 60 -1.84 -9.73 -1.74
C PRO A 60 -0.88 -9.86 -0.55
N GLY A 61 0.43 -9.82 -0.80
CA GLY A 61 1.46 -9.80 0.24
C GLY A 61 1.61 -8.45 0.96
N GLY A 62 0.79 -7.45 0.64
CA GLY A 62 0.94 -6.10 1.15
C GLY A 62 2.09 -5.34 0.50
N ARG A 63 2.30 -4.11 0.96
CA ARG A 63 3.45 -3.31 0.55
C ARG A 63 4.70 -3.89 1.18
N GLU A 64 5.76 -4.08 0.39
CA GLU A 64 7.09 -4.42 0.93
C GLU A 64 7.48 -3.31 1.93
N ARG A 65 7.42 -3.65 3.23
CA ARG A 65 7.86 -2.78 4.30
C ARG A 65 9.37 -2.72 4.24
N ARG A 66 9.89 -1.82 3.40
CA ARG A 66 11.26 -1.36 3.55
C ARG A 66 11.36 -0.80 4.96
N GLU A 67 12.17 -1.44 5.80
CA GLU A 67 12.50 -0.92 7.12
C GLU A 67 12.96 0.51 6.95
N LEU A 68 12.13 1.45 7.40
CA LEU A 68 12.45 2.86 7.45
C LEU A 68 13.52 3.01 8.54
N ARG A 69 14.78 2.78 8.14
CA ARG A 69 15.96 3.00 8.96
C ARG A 69 16.21 4.49 9.11
N TRP A 70 15.32 5.17 9.81
CA TRP A 70 15.59 6.49 10.32
C TRP A 70 16.55 6.36 11.50
N PRO A 71 17.51 7.28 11.66
CA PRO A 71 18.42 7.28 12.81
C PRO A 71 17.72 7.55 14.16
N TRP A 72 16.40 7.79 14.17
CA TRP A 72 15.58 8.01 15.37
C TRP A 72 14.40 7.03 15.52
N SER A 73 14.33 5.95 14.74
CA SER A 73 13.30 4.92 14.94
C SER A 73 13.54 4.17 16.25
N LYS A 74 12.70 4.41 17.27
CA LYS A 74 12.70 3.68 18.55
C LYS A 74 12.04 2.29 18.36
N PRO A 75 12.67 1.18 18.78
CA PRO A 75 11.99 -0.12 18.80
C PRO A 75 11.04 -0.18 20.02
N GLY A 76 9.75 -0.44 19.82
CA GLY A 76 8.86 -0.67 20.96
C GLY A 76 7.37 -0.59 20.63
N GLY A 77 6.75 -1.75 20.45
CA GLY A 77 5.32 -1.94 20.64
C GLY A 77 5.11 -3.15 21.53
N GLU A 78 5.55 -3.05 22.79
CA GLU A 78 5.21 -4.01 23.84
C GLU A 78 3.71 -3.86 24.13
N HIS A 79 2.90 -4.78 23.59
CA HIS A 79 1.51 -4.96 23.99
C HIS A 79 1.50 -5.68 25.34
N ARG A 80 1.73 -4.92 26.41
CA ARG A 80 1.39 -5.35 27.76
C ARG A 80 -0.06 -4.98 28.02
N ASP A 81 -0.98 -5.85 27.61
CA ASP A 81 -2.23 -6.01 28.33
C ASP A 81 -1.87 -6.46 29.74
N SER A 82 -1.93 -5.53 30.69
CA SER A 82 -2.01 -5.86 32.10
C SER A 82 -3.49 -5.83 32.44
N ASP A 83 -4.11 -7.02 32.51
CA ASP A 83 -5.38 -7.21 33.20
C ASP A 83 -5.07 -7.55 34.67
N PRO A 84 -5.35 -6.68 35.64
CA PRO A 84 -5.40 -7.09 37.03
C PRO A 84 -6.82 -7.59 37.33
N THR A 85 -6.96 -8.91 37.42
CA THR A 85 -8.02 -9.55 38.20
C THR A 85 -7.73 -9.35 39.70
N GLY A 86 -8.73 -8.86 40.44
CA GLY A 86 -8.73 -8.77 41.92
C GLY A 86 -9.80 -7.84 42.44
#